data_AF-A0A7Y3E3V7-F1
#
_entry.id   AF-A0A7Y3E3V7-F1
#
_cell.length_a   1.000
_cell.length_b   1.000
_cell.length_c   1.000
_cell.angle_alpha   90.00
_cell.angle_beta   90.00
_cell.angle_gamma   90.00
#
_symmetry.space_group_name_H-M   'P 1'
#
loop_
_entity.id
_entity.type
_entity.pdbx_description
1 polymer ?
#
loop_
_entity_poly.entity_id
_entity_poly.type
_entity_poly.pdbx_seq_one_letter_code
_entity_poly.pdbx_strand_id
1 'polypeptide(L)'
;MSSIGRRMLFVAAFSAVAAVFAVQNGAVHVPLHLGIVRLRSVSLPVVVFTAIVVGMLMVLLAGLRADLKTRRMLRRYRDALSGASEEP
;
A
#
# COMPACT_ATOMS: atom_id res chain seq x y z
N MET A 1 -26.71 -4.90 0.40
CA MET A 1 -25.65 -4.23 1.19
C MET A 1 -24.83 -3.36 0.24
N SER A 2 -24.76 -2.04 0.43
CA SER A 2 -24.01 -1.15 -0.47
C SER A 2 -22.51 -1.48 -0.43
N SER A 3 -21.79 -1.30 -1.55
CA SER A 3 -20.33 -1.53 -1.63
C SER A 3 -19.55 -0.66 -0.62
N ILE A 4 -20.10 0.51 -0.29
CA ILE A 4 -19.61 1.42 0.73
C ILE A 4 -19.77 0.83 2.14
N GLY A 5 -20.93 0.25 2.46
CA GLY A 5 -21.17 -0.38 3.75
C GLY A 5 -20.23 -1.56 4.02
N ARG A 6 -19.93 -2.37 3.00
CA ARG A 6 -18.96 -3.48 3.12
C ARG A 6 -17.53 -3.00 3.37
N ARG A 7 -17.11 -1.90 2.72
CA ARG A 7 -15.79 -1.29 2.94
C ARG A 7 -15.67 -0.70 4.33
N MET A 8 -16.70 0.03 4.79
CA MET A 8 -16.72 0.60 6.14
C MET A 8 -16.72 -0.48 7.21
N LEU A 9 -17.49 -1.56 7.03
CA LEU A 9 -17.47 -2.70 7.93
C LEU A 9 -16.07 -3.33 8.02
N PHE A 10 -15.41 -3.52 6.87
CA PHE A 10 -14.06 -4.05 6.85
C PHE A 10 -13.07 -3.14 7.58
N VAL A 11 -13.14 -1.82 7.33
CA VAL A 11 -12.28 -0.84 8.02
C VAL A 11 -12.54 -0.84 9.53
N ALA A 12 -13.80 -0.89 9.95
CA ALA A 12 -14.17 -0.93 11.36
C ALA A 12 -13.69 -2.22 12.04
N ALA A 13 -13.93 -3.38 11.41
CA ALA A 13 -13.48 -4.67 11.92
C ALA A 13 -11.94 -4.75 12.00
N PHE A 14 -11.24 -4.31 10.95
CA PHE A 14 -9.79 -4.25 10.93
C PHE A 14 -9.25 -3.34 12.04
N SER A 15 -9.84 -2.15 12.21
CA SER A 15 -9.45 -1.19 13.24
C SER A 15 -9.68 -1.75 14.65
N ALA A 16 -10.78 -2.46 14.88
CA ALA A 16 -11.07 -3.10 16.16
C ALA A 16 -10.03 -4.18 16.50
N VAL A 17 -9.69 -5.06 15.55
CA VAL A 17 -8.66 -6.09 15.75
C VAL A 17 -7.30 -5.45 15.99
N ALA A 18 -6.95 -4.42 15.23
CA ALA A 18 -5.71 -3.67 15.39
C ALA A 18 -5.59 -3.03 16.78
N ALA A 19 -6.68 -2.43 17.29
CA ALA A 19 -6.71 -1.84 18.62
C ALA A 19 -6.52 -2.89 19.72
N VAL A 20 -7.22 -4.03 19.63
CA VAL A 20 -7.07 -5.15 20.57
C VAL A 20 -5.65 -5.68 20.57
N PHE A 21 -5.06 -5.87 19.39
CA PHE A 21 -3.66 -6.29 19.25
C PHE A 21 -2.70 -5.29 19.89
N ALA A 22 -2.89 -3.99 19.65
CA ALA A 22 -2.05 -2.94 20.21
C ALA A 22 -2.10 -2.89 21.73
N VAL A 23 -3.29 -3.03 22.32
CA VAL A 23 -3.47 -3.07 23.78
C VAL A 23 -2.78 -4.29 24.39
N GLN A 24 -2.96 -5.48 23.80
CA GLN A 24 -2.36 -6.71 24.33
C GLN A 24 -0.83 -6.73 24.20
N ASN A 25 -0.28 -6.08 23.16
CA ASN A 25 1.14 -6.17 22.84
C ASN A 25 1.91 -4.87 23.10
N GLY A 26 1.29 -3.85 23.70
CA GLY A 26 1.88 -2.53 23.90
C GLY A 26 3.21 -2.56 24.69
N ALA A 27 3.29 -3.42 25.71
CA ALA A 27 4.48 -3.62 26.53
C ALA A 27 5.47 -4.66 25.97
N VAL A 28 5.15 -5.31 24.85
CA VAL A 28 6.01 -6.31 24.23
C VAL A 28 7.06 -5.59 23.38
N HIS A 29 8.32 -5.65 23.80
CA HIS A 29 9.45 -5.10 23.04
C HIS A 29 10.24 -6.23 22.38
N VAL A 30 10.53 -6.07 21.09
CA VAL A 30 11.25 -7.07 20.30
C VAL A 30 12.49 -6.44 19.68
N PRO A 31 13.64 -7.15 19.65
CA PRO A 31 14.80 -6.71 18.90
C PRO A 31 14.53 -6.82 17.39
N LEU A 32 14.44 -5.68 16.72
CA LEU A 32 14.17 -5.61 15.28
C LEU A 32 15.47 -5.59 14.50
N HIS A 33 15.63 -6.56 13.60
CA HIS A 33 16.78 -6.67 12.72
C HIS A 33 16.36 -6.33 11.29
N LEU A 34 16.79 -5.18 10.79
CA LEU A 34 16.49 -4.69 9.43
C LEU A 34 17.62 -5.02 8.45
N GLY A 35 18.35 -6.12 8.70
CA GLY A 35 19.55 -6.49 7.96
C GLY A 35 20.79 -5.72 8.42
N ILE A 36 20.87 -4.43 8.09
CA ILE A 36 22.02 -3.56 8.42
C ILE A 36 21.85 -2.79 9.73
N VAL A 37 20.62 -2.54 10.15
CA VAL A 37 20.30 -1.79 11.38
C VAL A 37 19.62 -2.73 12.38
N ARG A 38 20.07 -2.69 13.64
CA ARG A 38 19.47 -3.43 14.74
C ARG A 38 18.87 -2.43 15.74
N LEU A 39 17.55 -2.44 15.88
CA LEU A 39 16.86 -1.69 16.92
C LEU A 39 16.61 -2.62 18.11
N ARG A 40 17.12 -2.23 19.28
CA ARG A 40 17.24 -3.15 20.42
C ARG A 40 15.93 -3.39 21.17
N SER A 41 14.99 -2.43 21.13
CA SER A 41 13.77 -2.47 21.94
C SER A 41 12.62 -1.71 21.28
N VAL A 42 12.09 -2.25 20.17
CA VAL A 42 10.94 -1.66 19.48
C VAL A 42 9.66 -2.32 19.97
N SER A 43 8.63 -1.52 20.27
CA SER A 43 7.30 -2.03 20.64
C SER A 43 6.71 -2.84 19.47
N LEU A 44 6.23 -4.05 19.73
CA LEU A 44 5.71 -4.97 18.72
C LEU A 44 4.59 -4.35 17.86
N PRO A 45 3.60 -3.64 18.43
CA PRO A 45 2.63 -2.86 17.65
C PRO A 45 3.28 -1.94 16.63
N VAL A 46 4.30 -1.18 17.04
CA VAL A 46 5.01 -0.24 16.15
C VAL A 46 5.63 -1.00 14.97
N VAL A 47 6.26 -2.14 15.23
CA VAL A 47 6.85 -2.98 14.17
C VAL A 47 5.80 -3.46 13.17
N VAL A 48 4.68 -4.00 13.66
CA VAL A 48 3.62 -4.55 12.80
C VAL A 48 2.97 -3.44 11.97
N PHE A 49 2.58 -2.32 12.59
CA PHE A 49 1.95 -1.23 11.86
C PHE A 49 2.88 -0.59 10.83
N THR A 50 4.16 -0.38 11.17
CA THR A 50 5.14 0.16 10.22
C THR A 50 5.36 -0.79 9.04
N ALA A 51 5.46 -2.10 9.28
CA ALA A 51 5.57 -3.10 8.21
C ALA A 51 4.36 -3.06 7.25
N ILE A 52 3.13 -2.93 7.79
CA ILE A 52 1.91 -2.81 6.96
C ILE A 52 1.96 -1.54 6.10
N VAL A 53 2.29 -0.39 6.70
CA VAL A 53 2.36 0.89 5.98
C VAL A 53 3.43 0.83 4.88
N VAL A 54 4.60 0.29 5.18
CA VAL A 54 5.68 0.12 4.19
C VAL A 54 5.23 -0.81 3.06
N GLY A 55 4.56 -1.92 3.37
CA GLY A 55 4.00 -2.83 2.37
C GLY A 55 2.99 -2.15 1.46
N MET A 56 2.07 -1.35 2.02
CA MET A 56 1.11 -0.56 1.25
C MET A 56 1.81 0.45 0.34
N LEU A 57 2.83 1.15 0.83
CA LEU A 57 3.61 2.09 0.03
C LEU A 57 4.32 1.40 -1.13
N MET A 58 4.89 0.21 -0.90
CA MET A 58 5.54 -0.58 -1.96
C MET A 58 4.55 -0.97 -3.06
N VAL A 59 3.36 -1.45 -2.69
CA VAL A 59 2.30 -1.78 -3.67
C VAL A 59 1.85 -0.53 -4.42
N LEU A 60 1.68 0.60 -3.73
CA LEU A 60 1.32 1.87 -4.35
C LEU A 60 2.39 2.32 -5.37
N LEU A 61 3.67 2.26 -5.01
CA LEU A 61 4.78 2.62 -5.87
C LEU A 61 4.87 1.71 -7.09
N ALA A 62 4.68 0.40 -6.90
CA ALA A 62 4.66 -0.57 -7.99
C ALA A 62 3.49 -0.30 -8.95
N GLY A 63 2.30 -0.08 -8.41
CA GLY A 63 1.09 0.25 -9.17
C GLY A 63 1.23 1.56 -9.95
N LEU A 64 1.79 2.60 -9.32
CA LEU A 64 1.99 3.90 -9.95
C LEU A 64 2.96 3.81 -11.14
N ARG A 65 4.07 3.07 -10.99
CA ARG A 65 5.02 2.84 -12.09
C ARG A 65 4.35 2.12 -13.26
N ALA A 66 3.53 1.12 -12.97
CA ALA A 66 2.79 0.37 -13.99
C ALA A 66 1.77 1.28 -14.70
N ASP A 67 0.99 2.07 -13.97
CA ASP A 67 -0.02 2.97 -14.54
C ASP A 67 0.63 4.04 -15.44
N LEU A 68 1.73 4.66 -15.00
CA LEU A 68 2.47 5.63 -15.80
C LEU A 68 3.09 5.01 -17.06
N LYS A 69 3.46 3.74 -17.05
CA LYS A 69 3.94 3.02 -18.24
C LYS A 69 2.79 2.81 -19.23
N THR A 70 1.65 2.35 -18.75
CA THR A 70 0.45 2.13 -19.57
C THR A 70 -0.03 3.44 -20.20
N ARG A 71 -0.11 4.53 -19.43
CA ARG A 71 -0.49 5.86 -19.95
C ARG A 71 0.44 6.36 -21.04
N ARG A 72 1.75 6.13 -20.91
CA ARG A 72 2.73 6.49 -21.96
C ARG A 72 2.53 5.69 -23.24
N MET A 73 2.27 4.39 -23.13
CA MET A 73 1.99 3.55 -24.30
C MET A 73 0.69 3.99 -24.99
N LEU A 74 -0.39 4.19 -24.23
CA LEU A 74 -1.67 4.64 -24.79
C LEU A 74 -1.56 6.00 -25.50
N ARG A 75 -0.79 6.95 -24.95
CA ARG A 75 -0.52 8.22 -25.63
C ARG A 75 0.17 8.01 -26.97
N ARG A 76 1.23 7.19 -27.03
CA ARG A 76 1.93 6.88 -28.28
C ARG A 76 1.02 6.27 -29.34
N TYR A 77 0.16 5.33 -28.95
CA TYR A 77 -0.80 4.72 -29.89
C TYR A 77 -1.83 5.72 -30.40
N ARG A 78 -2.37 6.56 -29.52
CA ARG A 78 -3.32 7.60 -29.90
C ARG A 78 -2.70 8.60 -30.89
N ASP A 79 -1.48 9.05 -30.62
CA ASP A 79 -0.79 10.06 -31.45
C ASP A 79 -0.42 9.47 -32.84
N ALA A 80 -0.07 8.18 -32.91
CA ALA A 80 0.16 7.46 -34.16
C ALA A 80 -1.14 7.29 -34.99
N LEU A 81 -2.26 7.02 -34.33
CA LEU A 81 -3.56 6.90 -34.99
C LEU A 81 -4.06 8.25 -35.52
N SER A 82 -3.83 9.35 -34.80
CA SER A 82 -4.18 10.69 -35.29
C SER A 82 -3.35 11.11 -36.50
N GLY A 83 -2.07 10.74 -36.57
CA GLY A 83 -1.25 11.02 -37.75
C GLY A 83 -1.69 10.20 -38.99
N ALA A 84 -2.19 8.98 -38.79
CA ALA A 84 -2.72 8.15 -39.87
C ALA A 84 -4.07 8.64 -40.41
N SER A 85 -4.83 9.42 -39.64
CA SER A 85 -6.08 10.05 -40.11
C SER A 85 -5.89 11.37 -40.88
N GLU A 86 -4.66 11.88 -40.95
CA GLU A 86 -4.32 13.12 -41.67
C GLU A 86 -3.70 12.88 -43.07
N GLU A 87 -3.42 11.63 -43.48
CA GLU A 87 -3.07 11.32 -44.87
C GLU A 87 -4.36 11.09 -45.71
N PRO A 88 -4.58 11.87 -46.80
CA PRO A 88 -5.75 11.77 -47.68
C PRO A 88 -5.68 10.61 -48.69
#